data_AF-A0AA41H7M0-F1
#
_entry.id   AF-A0AA41H7M0-F1
#
_cell.length_a   1.000
_cell.length_b   1.000
_cell.length_c   1.000
_cell.angle_alpha   90.00
_cell.angle_beta   90.00
_cell.angle_gamma   90.00
#
_symmetry.space_group_name_H-M   'P 1'
#
loop_
_entity.id
_entity.type
_entity.pdbx_description
1 polymer ?
#
loop_
_entity_poly.entity_id
_entity_poly.type
_entity_poly.pdbx_seq_one_letter_code
_entity_poly.pdbx_strand_id
1 'polypeptide(L)'
;MNMPIKFDTLSYARKLEEAGLSQQQAEAQSLALRDALAESTVTPGDMLLMKTDVIARIEILRSDVHAQIEKLRSDLQGQIDALKGQVVALKAQIAELKAHMNIRFNILYMLTGLSLVLHGVTLGVLFKILSRLP
;
A
#
# COMPACT_ATOMS: atom_id res chain seq x y z
N MET A 1 -49.73 -0.12 -2.16
CA MET A 1 -48.59 -0.13 -1.21
C MET A 1 -48.74 -1.39 -0.35
N ASN A 2 -47.75 -2.29 -0.37
CA ASN A 2 -47.83 -3.55 0.37
C ASN A 2 -47.40 -3.29 1.82
N MET A 3 -48.33 -3.39 2.79
CA MET A 3 -48.03 -3.15 4.20
C MET A 3 -47.05 -4.22 4.72
N PRO A 4 -46.03 -3.83 5.49
CA PRO A 4 -45.00 -4.73 6.00
C PRO A 4 -45.52 -5.66 7.10
N ILE A 5 -46.59 -5.28 7.80
CA ILE A 5 -47.29 -6.09 8.79
C ILE A 5 -48.57 -6.62 8.15
N LYS A 6 -48.79 -7.94 8.20
CA LYS A 6 -50.07 -8.56 7.82
C LYS A 6 -51.12 -8.22 8.87
N PHE A 7 -51.63 -6.99 8.84
CA PHE A 7 -52.74 -6.55 9.67
C PHE A 7 -54.05 -6.76 8.92
N ASP A 8 -54.86 -7.70 9.40
CA ASP A 8 -56.19 -7.96 8.86
C ASP A 8 -57.21 -7.01 9.50
N THR A 9 -57.45 -5.90 8.82
CA THR A 9 -58.39 -4.84 9.22
C THR A 9 -59.81 -5.40 9.45
N LEU A 10 -60.23 -6.40 8.67
CA LEU A 10 -61.59 -6.95 8.76
C LEU A 10 -61.73 -7.86 9.98
N SER A 11 -60.77 -8.76 10.19
CA SER A 11 -60.75 -9.63 11.37
C SER A 11 -60.63 -8.83 12.68
N TYR A 12 -59.92 -7.69 12.66
CA TYR A 12 -59.83 -6.80 13.82
C TYR A 12 -61.14 -6.03 14.09
N ALA A 13 -61.79 -5.50 13.06
CA ALA A 13 -63.08 -4.81 13.21
C ALA A 13 -64.16 -5.75 13.78
N ARG A 14 -64.24 -7.00 13.29
CA ARG A 14 -65.18 -8.00 13.84
C ARG A 14 -64.97 -8.29 15.32
N LYS A 15 -63.72 -8.35 15.78
CA LYS A 15 -63.41 -8.53 17.21
C LYS A 15 -63.86 -7.33 18.06
N LEU A 16 -63.80 -6.11 17.51
CA LEU A 16 -64.28 -4.91 18.19
C LEU A 16 -65.83 -4.90 18.28
N GLU A 17 -66.51 -5.33 17.22
CA GLU A 17 -67.96 -5.51 17.21
C GLU A 17 -68.40 -6.58 18.23
N GLU A 18 -67.73 -7.72 18.27
CA GLU A 18 -67.96 -8.79 19.26
C GLU A 18 -67.70 -8.32 20.69
N ALA A 19 -66.80 -7.35 20.88
CA ALA A 19 -66.54 -6.70 22.16
C ALA A 19 -67.55 -5.59 22.52
N GLY A 20 -68.56 -5.35 21.68
CA GLY A 20 -69.66 -4.43 21.94
C GLY A 20 -69.48 -3.02 21.36
N LEU A 21 -68.46 -2.77 20.51
CA LEU A 21 -68.37 -1.51 19.77
C LEU A 21 -69.36 -1.50 18.59
N SER A 22 -69.86 -0.32 18.23
CA SER A 22 -70.64 -0.19 17.00
C SER A 22 -69.76 -0.46 15.76
N GLN A 23 -70.35 -1.01 14.70
CA GLN A 23 -69.67 -1.26 13.42
C GLN A 23 -68.86 -0.04 12.94
N GLN A 24 -69.46 1.15 13.02
CA GLN A 24 -68.83 2.39 12.56
C GLN A 24 -67.58 2.76 13.38
N GLN A 25 -67.59 2.48 14.69
CA GLN A 25 -66.44 2.69 15.57
C GLN A 25 -65.37 1.60 15.39
N ALA A 26 -65.78 0.35 15.18
CA ALA A 26 -64.90 -0.77 14.92
C ALA A 26 -64.11 -0.58 13.61
N GLU A 27 -64.79 -0.17 12.53
CA GLU A 27 -64.17 0.17 11.25
C GLU A 27 -63.20 1.35 11.39
N ALA A 28 -63.63 2.43 12.05
CA ALA A 28 -62.79 3.61 12.25
C ALA A 28 -61.50 3.31 13.05
N GLN A 29 -61.59 2.52 14.12
CA GLN A 29 -60.41 2.12 14.90
C GLN A 29 -59.49 1.18 14.11
N SER A 30 -60.07 0.24 13.37
CA SER A 30 -59.28 -0.69 12.54
C SER A 30 -58.50 0.04 11.45
N LEU A 31 -59.13 1.03 10.80
CA LEU A 31 -58.47 1.89 9.81
C LEU A 31 -57.41 2.80 10.44
N ALA A 32 -57.71 3.44 11.57
CA ALA A 32 -56.75 4.28 12.27
C ALA A 32 -55.50 3.49 12.72
N LEU A 33 -55.69 2.26 13.23
CA LEU A 33 -54.58 1.39 13.61
C LEU A 33 -53.78 0.92 12.40
N ARG A 34 -54.44 0.57 11.29
CA ARG A 34 -53.78 0.25 10.03
C ARG A 34 -52.87 1.38 9.57
N ASP A 35 -53.37 2.61 9.59
CA ASP A 35 -52.64 3.77 9.10
C ASP A 35 -51.46 4.10 10.02
N ALA A 36 -51.66 4.04 11.35
CA ALA A 36 -50.57 4.20 12.33
C ALA A 36 -49.47 3.14 12.19
N LEU A 37 -49.84 1.89 11.91
CA LEU A 37 -48.89 0.81 11.65
C LEU A 37 -48.14 1.03 10.34
N ALA A 38 -48.81 1.50 9.29
CA ALA A 38 -48.18 1.80 8.00
C ALA A 38 -47.14 2.92 8.09
N GLU A 39 -47.36 3.93 8.94
CA GLU A 39 -46.44 5.05 9.13
C GLU A 39 -45.21 4.69 10.00
N SER A 40 -45.37 3.80 10.98
CA SER A 40 -44.31 3.48 11.96
C SER A 40 -43.37 2.34 11.58
N THR A 41 -43.58 1.64 10.45
CA THR A 41 -42.72 0.48 10.09
C THR A 41 -41.77 0.75 8.94
N VAL A 42 -40.49 0.45 9.15
CA VAL A 42 -39.52 0.25 8.07
C VAL A 42 -40.02 -0.89 7.19
N THR A 43 -40.21 -0.64 5.89
CA THR A 43 -40.71 -1.68 5.00
C THR A 43 -39.60 -2.69 4.68
N PRO A 44 -39.92 -3.97 4.42
CA PRO A 44 -38.94 -4.94 3.90
C PRO A 44 -38.22 -4.46 2.64
N GLY A 45 -38.86 -3.60 1.83
CA GLY A 45 -38.25 -2.95 0.68
C GLY A 45 -37.11 -2.03 1.08
N ASP A 46 -37.31 -1.17 2.08
CA ASP A 46 -36.29 -0.25 2.58
C ASP A 46 -35.09 -1.01 3.16
N MET A 47 -35.36 -2.11 3.89
CA MET A 47 -34.31 -2.98 4.41
C MET A 47 -33.52 -3.68 3.30
N LEU A 48 -34.20 -4.12 2.24
CA LEU A 48 -33.56 -4.73 1.07
C LEU A 48 -32.69 -3.71 0.33
N LEU A 49 -33.18 -2.47 0.15
CA LEU A 49 -32.43 -1.38 -0.45
C LEU A 49 -31.18 -1.08 0.37
N MET A 50 -31.31 -0.97 1.70
CA MET A 50 -30.17 -0.70 2.57
C MET A 50 -29.15 -1.85 2.55
N LYS A 51 -29.61 -3.11 2.55
CA LYS A 51 -28.73 -4.28 2.39
C LYS A 51 -27.98 -4.23 1.06
N THR A 52 -28.67 -3.87 -0.02
CA THR A 52 -28.08 -3.79 -1.36
C THR A 52 -27.05 -2.67 -1.45
N ASP A 53 -27.35 -1.49 -0.89
CA ASP A 53 -26.43 -0.36 -0.82
C ASP A 53 -25.16 -0.71 -0.02
N VAL A 54 -25.32 -1.36 1.13
CA VAL A 54 -24.17 -1.80 1.95
C VAL A 54 -23.30 -2.80 1.20
N ILE A 55 -23.90 -3.80 0.52
CA ILE A 55 -23.15 -4.76 -0.29
C ILE A 55 -22.39 -4.05 -1.41
N ALA A 56 -23.03 -3.11 -2.11
CA ALA A 56 -22.38 -2.34 -3.17
C ALA A 56 -21.19 -1.53 -2.64
N ARG A 57 -21.33 -0.87 -1.49
CA ARG A 57 -20.24 -0.12 -0.86
C ARG A 57 -19.08 -1.02 -0.42
N ILE A 58 -19.38 -2.22 0.09
CA ILE A 58 -18.36 -3.21 0.46
C ILE A 58 -17.57 -3.64 -0.77
N GLU A 59 -18.23 -3.94 -1.90
CA GLU A 59 -17.55 -4.33 -3.13
C GLU A 59 -16.71 -3.20 -3.72
N ILE A 60 -17.20 -1.95 -3.67
CA ILE A 60 -16.42 -0.77 -4.07
C ILE A 60 -15.17 -0.64 -3.19
N LEU A 61 -15.32 -0.72 -1.87
CA LEU A 61 -14.20 -0.63 -0.94
C LEU A 61 -13.19 -1.76 -1.15
N ARG A 62 -13.66 -2.98 -1.38
CA ARG A 62 -12.82 -4.13 -1.69
C ARG A 62 -12.02 -3.91 -2.97
N SER A 63 -12.66 -3.41 -4.02
CA SER A 63 -12.00 -3.08 -5.28
C SER A 63 -10.95 -1.99 -5.10
N ASP A 64 -11.27 -0.93 -4.35
CA ASP A 64 -10.36 0.18 -4.09
C ASP A 64 -9.13 -0.26 -3.30
N VAL A 65 -9.32 -1.05 -2.24
CA VAL A 65 -8.22 -1.64 -1.46
C VAL A 65 -7.33 -2.51 -2.35
N HIS A 66 -7.91 -3.34 -3.22
CA HIS A 66 -7.14 -4.16 -4.14
C HIS A 66 -6.31 -3.32 -5.12
N ALA A 67 -6.89 -2.26 -5.69
CA ALA A 67 -6.19 -1.34 -6.57
C ALA A 67 -5.05 -0.60 -5.84
N GLN A 68 -5.26 -0.18 -4.59
CA GLN A 68 -4.22 0.46 -3.78
C GLN A 68 -3.07 -0.51 -3.45
N ILE A 69 -3.37 -1.78 -3.17
CA ILE A 69 -2.35 -2.81 -2.95
C ILE A 69 -1.51 -3.05 -4.20
N GLU A 70 -2.14 -3.17 -5.37
CA GLU A 70 -1.40 -3.37 -6.63
C GLU A 70 -0.55 -2.16 -6.99
N LYS A 71 -1.05 -0.94 -6.76
CA LYS A 71 -0.26 0.28 -6.93
C LYS A 71 0.96 0.29 -6.00
N LEU A 72 0.76 0.02 -4.71
CA LEU A 72 1.85 -0.03 -3.74
C LEU A 72 2.90 -1.09 -4.11
N ARG A 73 2.44 -2.26 -4.57
CA ARG A 73 3.34 -3.33 -5.04
C ARG A 73 4.17 -2.88 -6.24
N SER A 74 3.55 -2.23 -7.22
CA SER A 74 4.26 -1.69 -8.40
C SER A 74 5.28 -0.62 -8.00
N ASP A 75 4.90 0.29 -7.10
CA ASP A 75 5.79 1.36 -6.64
C ASP A 75 7.01 0.78 -5.90
N LEU A 76 6.79 -0.20 -5.03
CA LEU A 76 7.88 -0.89 -4.32
C LEU A 76 8.79 -1.66 -5.28
N GLN A 77 8.23 -2.33 -6.28
CA GLN A 77 9.02 -3.02 -7.29
C GLN A 77 9.91 -2.04 -8.08
N GLY A 78 9.34 -0.89 -8.48
CA GLY A 78 10.09 0.18 -9.14
C GLY A 78 11.23 0.73 -8.28
N GLN A 79 11.00 0.93 -6.98
CA GLN A 79 12.04 1.37 -6.04
C GLN A 79 13.15 0.32 -5.88
N ILE A 80 12.80 -0.97 -5.79
CA ILE A 80 13.77 -2.06 -5.71
C ILE A 80 14.66 -2.09 -6.95
N ASP A 81 14.07 -1.95 -8.15
CA ASP A 81 14.84 -2.01 -9.39
C ASP A 81 15.72 -0.77 -9.57
N ALA A 82 15.25 0.42 -9.15
CA ALA A 82 16.08 1.62 -9.08
C ALA A 82 17.27 1.44 -8.13
N LEU A 83 17.06 0.86 -6.94
CA LEU A 83 18.11 0.60 -5.96
C LEU A 83 19.14 -0.41 -6.49
N LYS A 84 18.69 -1.49 -7.15
CA LYS A 84 19.58 -2.43 -7.82
C LYS A 84 20.45 -1.72 -8.87
N GLY A 85 19.86 -0.83 -9.66
CA GLY A 85 20.58 0.00 -10.62
C GLY A 85 21.68 0.84 -9.97
N GLN A 86 21.36 1.51 -8.86
CA GLN A 86 22.34 2.29 -8.09
C GLN A 86 23.48 1.42 -7.54
N VAL A 87 23.18 0.22 -7.03
CA VAL A 87 24.19 -0.72 -6.55
C VAL A 87 25.13 -1.18 -7.67
N VAL A 88 24.60 -1.44 -8.87
CA VAL A 88 25.43 -1.80 -10.04
C VAL A 88 26.34 -0.64 -10.42
N ALA A 89 25.81 0.59 -10.48
CA ALA A 89 26.60 1.78 -10.80
C ALA A 89 27.72 2.01 -9.77
N LEU A 90 27.43 1.88 -8.48
CA LEU A 90 28.44 2.00 -7.41
C LEU A 90 29.52 0.93 -7.51
N LYS A 91 29.16 -0.32 -7.82
CA LYS A 91 30.15 -1.40 -8.06
C LYS A 91 31.08 -1.06 -9.22
N ALA A 92 30.56 -0.50 -10.31
CA ALA A 92 31.35 -0.08 -11.45
C ALA A 92 32.33 1.05 -11.08
N GLN A 93 31.85 2.08 -10.36
CA GLN A 93 32.71 3.17 -9.86
C GLN A 93 33.82 2.67 -8.93
N ILE A 94 33.52 1.71 -8.05
CA ILE A 94 34.53 1.09 -7.18
C ILE A 94 35.58 0.32 -8.01
N ALA A 95 35.15 -0.42 -9.04
CA ALA A 95 36.08 -1.14 -9.91
C ALA A 95 37.00 -0.18 -10.67
N GLU A 96 36.44 0.91 -11.21
CA GLU A 96 37.19 1.96 -11.87
C GLU A 96 38.19 2.64 -10.92
N LEU A 97 37.77 2.98 -9.70
CA LEU A 97 38.65 3.57 -8.71
C LEU A 97 39.80 2.62 -8.34
N LYS A 98 39.51 1.33 -8.15
CA LYS A 98 40.55 0.31 -7.90
C LYS A 98 41.55 0.21 -9.04
N ALA A 99 41.08 0.22 -10.29
CA ALA A 99 41.95 0.19 -11.47
C ALA A 99 42.87 1.43 -11.51
N HIS A 100 42.30 2.62 -11.31
CA HIS A 100 43.08 3.86 -11.23
C HIS A 100 44.12 3.84 -10.12
N MET A 101 43.77 3.37 -8.93
CA MET A 101 44.70 3.24 -7.81
C MET A 101 45.82 2.25 -8.13
N ASN A 102 45.50 1.10 -8.71
CA ASN A 102 46.49 0.09 -9.08
C ASN A 102 47.53 0.64 -10.08
N ILE A 103 47.08 1.38 -11.09
CA ILE A 103 47.98 2.05 -12.06
C ILE A 103 48.89 3.04 -11.33
N ARG A 104 48.34 3.91 -10.48
CA ARG A 104 49.12 4.90 -9.74
C ARG A 104 50.16 4.27 -8.81
N PHE A 105 49.77 3.25 -8.05
CA PHE A 105 50.70 2.54 -7.18
C PHE A 105 51.79 1.83 -7.98
N ASN A 106 51.45 1.19 -9.10
CA ASN A 106 52.45 0.55 -9.96
C ASN A 106 53.48 1.56 -10.49
N ILE A 107 53.04 2.73 -10.95
CA ILE A 107 53.95 3.81 -11.36
C ILE A 107 54.82 4.26 -10.19
N LEU A 108 54.23 4.47 -9.01
CA LEU A 108 54.96 4.88 -7.81
C LEU A 108 56.02 3.85 -7.40
N TYR A 109 55.70 2.56 -7.43
CA TYR A 109 56.64 1.48 -7.16
C TYR A 109 57.79 1.47 -8.16
N MET A 110 57.50 1.61 -9.47
CA MET A 110 58.54 1.68 -10.50
C MET A 110 59.46 2.88 -10.31
N LEU A 111 58.92 4.07 -10.07
CA LEU A 111 59.71 5.28 -9.84
C LEU A 111 60.57 5.19 -8.58
N THR A 112 60.01 4.65 -7.49
CA THR A 112 60.75 4.45 -6.24
C THR A 112 61.85 3.42 -6.41
N GLY A 113 61.58 2.30 -7.09
CA GLY A 113 62.57 1.28 -7.40
C GLY A 113 63.72 1.81 -8.25
N LEU A 114 63.41 2.53 -9.34
CA LEU A 114 64.43 3.17 -10.18
C LEU A 114 65.26 4.20 -9.40
N SER A 115 64.63 5.00 -8.54
CA SER A 115 65.32 5.95 -7.67
C SER A 115 66.28 5.25 -6.71
N LEU A 116 65.87 4.16 -6.07
CA LEU A 116 66.73 3.39 -5.15
C LEU A 116 67.93 2.79 -5.88
N VAL A 117 67.74 2.25 -7.08
CA VAL A 117 68.85 1.73 -7.91
C VAL A 117 69.83 2.86 -8.26
N LEU A 118 69.32 4.01 -8.70
CA LEU A 118 70.15 5.18 -9.01
C LEU A 118 70.96 5.63 -7.79
N HIS A 119 70.33 5.76 -6.62
CA HIS A 119 71.03 6.10 -5.38
C HIS A 119 72.09 5.06 -5.01
N GLY A 120 71.79 3.76 -5.15
CA GLY A 120 72.75 2.68 -4.94
C GLY A 120 73.98 2.79 -5.85
N VAL A 121 73.79 3.08 -7.14
CA VAL A 121 74.88 3.30 -8.10
C VAL A 121 75.70 4.52 -7.71
N THR A 122 75.06 5.66 -7.40
CA THR A 122 75.78 6.88 -7.01
C THR A 122 76.64 6.68 -5.76
N LEU A 123 76.11 6.00 -4.74
CA LEU A 123 76.87 5.66 -3.53
C LEU A 123 78.04 4.70 -3.83
N GLY A 124 77.83 3.69 -4.68
CA GLY A 124 78.89 2.78 -5.09
C GLY A 124 80.03 3.47 -5.86
N VAL A 125 79.70 4.41 -6.75
CA VAL A 125 80.68 5.24 -7.45
C VAL A 125 81.45 6.14 -6.46
N LEU A 126 80.75 6.81 -5.54
CA LEU A 126 81.38 7.63 -4.50
C LEU A 126 82.35 6.82 -3.64
N PHE A 127 81.95 5.62 -3.19
CA PHE A 127 82.83 4.73 -2.43
C PHE A 127 84.07 4.31 -3.21
N LYS A 128 83.92 3.99 -4.51
CA LYS A 128 85.05 3.65 -5.39
C LYS A 128 86.01 4.82 -5.62
N ILE A 129 85.52 6.06 -5.65
CA ILE A 129 86.36 7.25 -5.75
C ILE A 129 87.08 7.50 -4.42
N LEU A 130 86.38 7.43 -3.29
CA LEU A 130 86.94 7.64 -1.95
C LEU A 130 88.05 6.65 -1.60
N SER A 131 87.88 5.37 -1.98
CA SER A 131 88.89 4.32 -1.80
C SER A 131 90.15 4.47 -2.65
N ARG A 132 90.18 5.42 -3.59
CA ARG A 132 91.33 5.73 -4.46
C ARG A 132 92.01 7.06 -4.12
N LEU A 133 91.50 7.80 -3.14
CA LEU A 133 92.16 9.01 -2.65
C LEU A 133 93.39 8.61 -1.80
N PRO A 134 94.53 9.29 -1.95
CA PRO A 134 95.74 9.06 -1.17
C PRO A 134 95.57 9.46 0.30
#